data_AF-A0A023VT84-F1
#
_entry.id   AF-A0A023VT84-F1
#
_cell.length_a   1.000
_cell.length_b   1.000
_cell.length_c   1.000
_cell.angle_alpha   90.00
_cell.angle_beta   90.00
_cell.angle_gamma   90.00
#
_symmetry.space_group_name_H-M   'P 1'
#
loop_
_entity.id
_entity.type
_entity.pdbx_description
1 polymer ?
#
loop_
_entity_poly.entity_id
_entity_poly.type
_entity_poly.pdbx_seq_one_letter_code
_entity_poly.pdbx_strand_id
1 'polypeptide(L)'
;GGFGNKVGAYPGYICAVVASIVTGRPVKWVEDRIENLSTTSFARDYHMTTEIAARKDGKVTGLRVHVLADHGAFDACADPSKWPAGFFNIVTGSYDFPVAHCAVDGVYTNKAPGGVAYRCSFRVTEAAYCIERAMDILAQELGMDPAELRIKNFVGREQFPYQSALGWEYDSGDYHTAMKKAMDAVGYHKLRAEQKAKQEAFKRGETRDLMGIGVSFFTEIVGAGPSRNCDILGIAMFDSAEIRIHPTGAVIARMGTKSQGQGHETIYAQIIATELGLPADDIMIEEGNTDTAPYGLGTYGSRSTPTAGAATAMAARKIKAKAQMIAADLLEVSEYDLEWDVDRFRVKGNPERFKTMKELAWAAYNRVPKGLEPGLEAVNYYDPPNMTYPFGAYICVVDVDVDTGVTKVRRFYALDDCGTRINPMIIE
;
A
#
# COMPACT_ATOMS: atom_id res chain seq x y z
N GLY A 1 16.61 3.05 -1.51
CA GLY A 1 15.44 3.64 -2.20
C GLY A 1 15.26 3.03 -3.58
N GLY A 2 14.02 2.62 -3.91
CA GLY A 2 13.63 2.09 -5.22
C GLY A 2 12.52 2.93 -5.87
N PHE A 3 11.41 3.13 -5.16
CA PHE A 3 10.27 3.96 -5.61
C PHE A 3 9.71 3.56 -6.99
N GLY A 4 9.64 2.26 -7.29
CA GLY A 4 9.19 1.76 -8.59
C GLY A 4 10.27 1.71 -9.67
N ASN A 5 11.33 2.52 -9.56
CA ASN A 5 12.40 2.58 -10.57
C ASN A 5 13.24 1.28 -10.68
N LYS A 6 13.05 0.32 -9.78
CA LYS A 6 13.85 -0.91 -9.71
C LYS A 6 12.99 -2.18 -9.77
N VAL A 7 11.81 -2.10 -10.41
CA VAL A 7 10.92 -3.25 -10.62
C VAL A 7 11.34 -4.02 -11.88
N GLY A 8 11.38 -3.35 -13.03
CA GLY A 8 11.73 -3.96 -14.31
C GLY A 8 13.23 -4.24 -14.47
N ALA A 9 13.55 -5.01 -15.50
CA ALA A 9 14.93 -5.18 -15.96
C ALA A 9 15.35 -4.03 -16.88
N TYR A 10 16.62 -3.61 -16.81
CA TYR A 10 17.21 -2.62 -17.69
C TYR A 10 18.26 -3.23 -18.61
N PRO A 11 18.53 -2.60 -19.79
CA PRO A 11 19.55 -3.08 -20.72
C PRO A 11 20.93 -3.29 -20.06
N GLY A 12 21.31 -2.42 -19.13
CA GLY A 12 22.57 -2.55 -18.40
C GLY A 12 22.69 -3.86 -17.59
N TYR A 13 21.59 -4.39 -17.04
CA TYR A 13 21.59 -5.71 -16.38
C TYR A 13 21.89 -6.82 -17.38
N ILE A 14 21.21 -6.81 -18.53
CA ILE A 14 21.37 -7.81 -19.58
C ILE A 14 22.79 -7.77 -20.16
N CYS A 15 23.28 -6.57 -20.47
CA CYS A 15 24.64 -6.38 -20.99
C CYS A 15 25.71 -6.84 -19.99
N ALA A 16 25.55 -6.54 -18.70
CA ALA A 16 26.50 -6.98 -17.67
C ALA A 16 26.51 -8.52 -17.52
N VAL A 17 25.34 -9.16 -17.55
CA VAL A 17 25.23 -10.64 -17.51
C VAL A 17 25.89 -11.26 -18.73
N VAL A 18 25.58 -10.78 -19.94
CA VAL A 18 26.18 -11.30 -21.19
C VAL A 18 27.69 -11.10 -21.19
N ALA A 19 28.19 -9.93 -20.80
CA ALA A 19 29.62 -9.66 -20.70
C ALA A 19 30.33 -10.58 -19.69
N SER A 20 29.67 -10.88 -18.56
CA SER A 20 30.18 -11.83 -17.57
C SER A 20 30.26 -13.26 -18.13
N ILE A 21 29.23 -13.72 -18.85
CA ILE A 21 29.22 -15.04 -19.50
C ILE A 21 30.35 -15.16 -20.53
N VAL A 22 30.52 -14.14 -21.39
CA VAL A 22 31.53 -14.16 -22.47
C VAL A 22 32.95 -14.11 -21.91
N THR A 23 33.19 -13.35 -20.85
CA THR A 23 34.55 -13.15 -20.30
C THR A 23 34.90 -14.15 -19.20
N GLY A 24 33.91 -14.84 -18.63
CA GLY A 24 34.08 -15.71 -17.47
C GLY A 24 34.49 -14.96 -16.19
N ARG A 25 34.23 -13.65 -16.11
CA ARG A 25 34.63 -12.79 -14.98
C ARG A 25 33.49 -11.88 -14.52
N PRO A 26 33.43 -11.49 -13.23
CA PRO A 26 32.42 -10.55 -12.77
C PRO A 26 32.48 -9.21 -13.50
N VAL A 27 31.31 -8.72 -13.94
CA VAL A 27 31.14 -7.40 -14.57
C VAL A 27 30.20 -6.55 -13.73
N LYS A 28 30.65 -5.34 -13.35
CA LYS A 28 29.85 -4.37 -12.60
C LYS A 28 29.36 -3.28 -13.54
N TRP A 29 28.06 -2.99 -13.46
CA TRP A 29 27.46 -1.83 -14.10
C TRP A 29 26.80 -0.95 -13.03
N VAL A 30 27.03 0.35 -13.11
CA VAL A 30 26.41 1.38 -12.29
C VAL A 30 26.20 2.57 -13.20
N GLU A 31 24.95 3.02 -13.35
CA GLU A 31 24.60 4.18 -14.16
C GLU A 31 24.82 5.50 -13.41
N ASP A 32 25.03 6.58 -14.17
CA ASP A 32 25.06 7.94 -13.68
C ASP A 32 23.65 8.55 -13.60
N ARG A 33 23.53 9.68 -12.90
CA ARG A 33 22.22 10.34 -12.67
C ARG A 33 21.51 10.73 -13.96
N ILE A 34 22.24 11.22 -14.96
CA ILE A 34 21.62 11.64 -16.23
C ILE A 34 21.05 10.45 -16.98
N GLU A 35 21.75 9.31 -16.97
CA GLU A 35 21.26 8.05 -17.55
C GLU A 35 20.02 7.59 -16.81
N ASN A 36 20.06 7.55 -15.47
CA ASN A 36 18.90 7.19 -14.66
C ASN A 36 17.68 8.04 -15.03
N LEU A 37 17.80 9.37 -15.04
CA LEU A 37 16.64 10.24 -15.29
C LEU A 37 16.11 10.17 -16.72
N SER A 38 16.97 9.85 -17.70
CA SER A 38 16.62 9.93 -19.12
C SER A 38 16.34 8.58 -19.77
N THR A 39 16.63 7.46 -19.10
CA THR A 39 16.55 6.12 -19.72
C THR A 39 15.88 5.04 -18.86
N THR A 40 15.73 5.25 -17.55
CA THR A 40 14.97 4.32 -16.68
C THR A 40 13.48 4.67 -16.67
N SER A 41 12.67 3.90 -15.93
CA SER A 41 11.21 4.06 -15.92
C SER A 41 10.79 5.48 -15.54
N PHE A 42 10.25 6.24 -16.49
CA PHE A 42 9.60 7.52 -16.19
C PHE A 42 8.30 7.28 -15.39
N ALA A 43 7.76 8.34 -14.81
CA ALA A 43 6.47 8.28 -14.15
C ALA A 43 5.50 9.37 -14.63
N ARG A 44 4.22 8.97 -14.70
CA ARG A 44 3.01 9.68 -15.14
C ARG A 44 2.79 9.69 -16.66
N ASP A 45 2.76 10.87 -17.27
CA ASP A 45 2.46 11.13 -18.69
C ASP A 45 1.07 10.64 -19.17
N TYR A 46 0.05 10.87 -18.34
CA TYR A 46 -1.37 10.70 -18.67
C TYR A 46 -2.02 12.05 -19.01
N HIS A 47 -2.70 12.11 -20.15
CA HIS A 47 -3.58 13.22 -20.52
C HIS A 47 -5.03 12.80 -20.35
N MET A 48 -5.71 13.34 -19.33
CA MET A 48 -6.99 12.83 -18.85
C MET A 48 -8.11 13.82 -19.19
N THR A 49 -8.97 13.43 -20.13
CA THR A 49 -10.25 14.10 -20.38
C THR A 49 -11.27 13.55 -19.40
N THR A 50 -11.74 14.40 -18.49
CA THR A 50 -12.58 13.99 -17.36
C THR A 50 -13.89 14.74 -17.37
N GLU A 51 -15.00 14.00 -17.35
CA GLU A 51 -16.36 14.53 -17.33
C GLU A 51 -17.10 13.97 -16.12
N ILE A 52 -17.68 14.87 -15.32
CA ILE A 52 -18.46 14.53 -14.13
C ILE A 52 -19.89 15.03 -14.30
N ALA A 53 -20.86 14.16 -14.09
CA ALA A 53 -22.28 14.49 -14.11
C ALA A 53 -22.81 14.58 -12.68
N ALA A 54 -23.54 15.65 -12.38
CA ALA A 54 -24.16 15.85 -11.08
C ALA A 54 -25.49 16.61 -11.20
N ARG A 55 -26.32 16.47 -10.17
CA ARG A 55 -27.50 17.31 -9.97
C ARG A 55 -27.08 18.68 -9.44
N LYS A 56 -27.95 19.69 -9.60
CA LYS A 56 -27.71 21.06 -9.08
C LYS A 56 -27.50 21.10 -7.56
N ASP A 57 -28.02 20.11 -6.83
CA ASP A 57 -27.83 19.99 -5.38
C ASP A 57 -26.50 19.32 -5.00
N GLY A 58 -25.66 18.96 -5.98
CA GLY A 58 -24.33 18.40 -5.77
C GLY A 58 -24.26 16.88 -5.68
N LYS A 59 -25.37 16.12 -5.80
CA LYS A 59 -25.26 14.65 -5.87
C LYS A 59 -24.69 14.23 -7.23
N VAL A 60 -23.57 13.52 -7.22
CA VAL A 60 -22.95 12.96 -8.42
C VAL A 60 -23.78 11.80 -8.98
N THR A 61 -23.83 11.70 -10.31
CA THR A 61 -24.66 10.72 -11.02
C THR A 61 -23.92 9.93 -12.08
N GLY A 62 -22.74 10.38 -12.51
CA GLY A 62 -21.94 9.66 -13.49
C GLY A 62 -20.54 10.22 -13.66
N LEU A 63 -19.60 9.36 -14.02
CA LEU A 63 -18.22 9.73 -14.34
C LEU A 63 -17.82 9.14 -15.69
N ARG A 64 -17.26 9.95 -16.58
CA ARG A 64 -16.67 9.47 -17.83
C ARG A 64 -15.25 10.01 -17.95
N VAL A 65 -14.30 9.11 -18.22
CA VAL A 65 -12.89 9.46 -18.37
C VAL A 65 -12.34 8.84 -19.63
N HIS A 66 -11.61 9.63 -20.40
CA HIS A 66 -10.74 9.16 -21.48
C HIS A 66 -9.31 9.58 -21.17
N VAL A 67 -8.37 8.66 -21.36
CA VAL A 67 -6.95 8.91 -21.14
C VAL A 67 -6.19 8.65 -22.44
N LEU A 68 -5.35 9.60 -22.83
CA LEU A 68 -4.26 9.37 -23.75
C LEU A 68 -2.97 9.20 -22.95
N ALA A 69 -2.42 7.98 -22.96
CA ALA A 69 -1.25 7.60 -22.20
C ALA A 69 -0.01 7.54 -23.12
N ASP A 70 1.00 8.36 -22.86
CA ASP A 70 2.27 8.31 -23.58
C ASP A 70 3.20 7.30 -22.91
N HIS A 71 3.55 6.21 -23.60
CA HIS A 71 4.37 5.12 -23.05
C HIS A 71 5.85 5.18 -23.51
N GLY A 72 6.24 6.23 -24.24
CA GLY A 72 7.55 6.30 -24.87
C GLY A 72 7.71 5.31 -26.01
N ALA A 73 8.94 4.90 -26.32
CA ALA A 73 9.23 4.14 -27.55
C ALA A 73 8.86 2.65 -27.46
N PHE A 74 8.77 2.11 -26.23
CA PHE A 74 8.45 0.71 -25.95
C PHE A 74 7.52 0.66 -24.75
N ASP A 75 6.54 -0.23 -24.78
CA ASP A 75 5.68 -0.43 -23.63
C ASP A 75 6.41 -1.30 -22.60
N ALA A 76 7.08 -0.65 -21.65
CA ALA A 76 7.68 -1.28 -20.48
C ALA A 76 6.98 -0.84 -19.19
N CYS A 77 5.70 -0.46 -19.29
CA CYS A 77 4.90 -0.08 -18.14
C CYS A 77 4.71 -1.30 -17.22
N ALA A 78 5.19 -1.19 -15.97
CA ALA A 78 5.17 -2.31 -15.03
C ALA A 78 3.77 -2.49 -14.43
N ASP A 79 2.97 -3.37 -15.02
CA ASP A 79 1.60 -3.65 -14.57
C ASP A 79 1.34 -5.15 -14.44
N PRO A 80 0.32 -5.56 -13.65
CA PRO A 80 -0.25 -6.89 -13.79
C PRO A 80 -0.74 -7.10 -15.23
N SER A 81 -0.47 -8.27 -15.83
CA SER A 81 -0.53 -8.47 -17.30
C SER A 81 -1.88 -8.18 -17.96
N LYS A 82 -2.97 -8.30 -17.19
CA LYS A 82 -4.36 -8.05 -17.64
C LYS A 82 -4.78 -6.58 -17.52
N TRP A 83 -3.90 -5.72 -17.02
CA TRP A 83 -4.21 -4.34 -16.62
C TRP A 83 -3.26 -3.34 -17.31
N PRO A 84 -3.39 -3.13 -18.63
CA PRO A 84 -2.47 -2.27 -19.38
C PRO A 84 -2.53 -0.78 -18.98
N ALA A 85 -3.53 -0.38 -18.19
CA ALA A 85 -3.66 0.95 -17.61
C ALA A 85 -3.60 0.91 -16.07
N GLY A 86 -2.97 -0.13 -15.51
CA GLY A 86 -2.97 -0.42 -14.08
C GLY A 86 -4.38 -0.47 -13.49
N PHE A 87 -4.52 0.02 -12.27
CA PHE A 87 -5.77 0.14 -11.55
C PHE A 87 -6.39 1.53 -11.69
N PHE A 88 -6.18 2.20 -12.84
CA PHE A 88 -6.78 3.51 -13.12
C PHE A 88 -8.30 3.50 -12.97
N ASN A 89 -8.96 2.35 -13.17
CA ASN A 89 -10.39 2.19 -12.98
C ASN A 89 -10.86 2.37 -11.51
N ILE A 90 -9.99 2.67 -10.54
CA ILE A 90 -10.40 3.22 -9.24
C ILE A 90 -10.78 4.72 -9.29
N VAL A 91 -10.72 5.36 -10.46
CA VAL A 91 -10.97 6.80 -10.66
C VAL A 91 -12.34 7.31 -10.20
N THR A 92 -13.29 6.47 -9.80
CA THR A 92 -14.48 6.92 -9.06
C THR A 92 -14.16 7.43 -7.65
N GLY A 93 -12.97 7.11 -7.12
CA GLY A 93 -12.45 7.58 -5.85
C GLY A 93 -13.31 7.13 -4.68
N SER A 94 -13.47 8.03 -3.70
CA SER A 94 -14.19 7.79 -2.45
C SER A 94 -15.69 8.09 -2.55
N TYR A 95 -16.21 8.27 -3.77
CA TYR A 95 -17.55 8.81 -4.02
C TYR A 95 -18.51 7.76 -4.57
N ASP A 96 -19.76 7.84 -4.11
CA ASP A 96 -20.84 6.93 -4.50
C ASP A 96 -21.45 7.32 -5.85
N PHE A 97 -20.77 6.93 -6.93
CA PHE A 97 -21.26 7.03 -8.31
C PHE A 97 -22.08 5.79 -8.68
N PRO A 98 -23.29 5.94 -9.23
CA PRO A 98 -24.10 4.80 -9.66
C PRO A 98 -23.60 4.17 -10.98
N VAL A 99 -22.88 4.94 -11.80
CA VAL A 99 -22.35 4.48 -13.09
C VAL A 99 -21.09 5.26 -13.44
N ALA A 100 -20.12 4.60 -14.08
CA ALA A 100 -18.93 5.24 -14.59
C ALA A 100 -18.39 4.49 -15.81
N HIS A 101 -17.54 5.16 -16.60
CA HIS A 101 -16.81 4.57 -17.71
C HIS A 101 -15.42 5.18 -17.81
N CYS A 102 -14.39 4.36 -18.02
CA CYS A 102 -13.03 4.80 -18.34
C CYS A 102 -12.52 4.10 -19.60
N ALA A 103 -11.88 4.86 -20.49
CA ALA A 103 -11.12 4.34 -21.64
C ALA A 103 -9.69 4.90 -21.61
N VAL A 104 -8.72 4.10 -22.03
CA VAL A 104 -7.31 4.48 -22.06
C VAL A 104 -6.69 4.03 -23.39
N ASP A 105 -6.13 4.97 -24.13
CA ASP A 105 -5.35 4.72 -25.34
C ASP A 105 -3.86 4.92 -25.05
N GLY A 106 -3.08 3.84 -25.12
CA GLY A 106 -1.62 3.90 -25.03
C GLY A 106 -1.00 4.22 -26.40
N VAL A 107 -0.06 5.17 -26.45
CA VAL A 107 0.64 5.56 -27.68
C VAL A 107 2.15 5.52 -27.53
N TYR A 108 2.82 5.19 -28.64
CA TYR A 108 4.28 5.24 -28.73
C TYR A 108 4.78 6.62 -29.14
N THR A 109 5.88 7.05 -28.53
CA THR A 109 6.58 8.30 -28.86
C THR A 109 8.11 8.12 -28.76
N ASN A 110 8.89 9.09 -29.23
CA ASN A 110 10.36 9.04 -29.14
C ASN A 110 10.88 9.45 -27.75
N LYS A 111 10.41 8.78 -26.69
CA LYS A 111 10.83 8.97 -25.29
C LYS A 111 11.29 7.63 -24.67
N ALA A 112 11.92 7.71 -23.50
CA ALA A 112 12.23 6.52 -22.71
C ALA A 112 10.95 5.77 -22.29
N PRO A 113 11.01 4.43 -22.13
CA PRO A 113 9.85 3.65 -21.71
C PRO A 113 9.60 3.77 -20.21
N GLY A 114 8.40 3.44 -19.76
CA GLY A 114 8.01 3.54 -18.35
C GLY A 114 6.53 3.80 -18.17
N GLY A 115 6.18 4.60 -17.17
CA GLY A 115 4.80 4.97 -16.85
C GLY A 115 4.47 4.68 -15.40
N VAL A 116 4.39 3.39 -15.04
CA VAL A 116 4.19 2.93 -13.67
C VAL A 116 5.51 2.96 -12.89
N ALA A 117 5.68 4.02 -12.11
CA ALA A 117 6.75 4.22 -11.16
C ALA A 117 6.37 5.28 -10.11
N TYR A 118 7.26 5.54 -9.17
CA TYR A 118 7.18 6.68 -8.26
C TYR A 118 5.90 6.71 -7.40
N ARG A 119 5.69 5.62 -6.64
CA ARG A 119 4.56 5.47 -5.68
C ARG A 119 3.16 5.56 -6.32
N CYS A 120 3.00 5.13 -7.57
CA CYS A 120 1.73 5.28 -8.29
C CYS A 120 0.69 4.18 -8.05
N SER A 121 1.03 3.12 -7.31
CA SER A 121 0.14 1.97 -7.05
C SER A 121 -0.56 1.42 -8.30
N PHE A 122 0.15 1.36 -9.44
CA PHE A 122 -0.43 1.04 -10.76
C PHE A 122 -1.48 2.07 -11.21
N ARG A 123 -1.03 3.30 -11.53
CA ARG A 123 -1.88 4.41 -12.04
C ARG A 123 -2.94 4.98 -11.10
N VAL A 124 -2.93 4.61 -9.82
CA VAL A 124 -3.83 5.19 -8.81
C VAL A 124 -3.51 6.64 -8.52
N THR A 125 -2.25 7.06 -8.66
CA THR A 125 -1.90 8.50 -8.55
C THR A 125 -2.64 9.35 -9.58
N GLU A 126 -2.73 8.87 -10.81
CA GLU A 126 -3.45 9.52 -11.90
C GLU A 126 -4.96 9.47 -11.66
N ALA A 127 -5.48 8.33 -11.18
CA ALA A 127 -6.90 8.17 -10.83
C ALA A 127 -7.33 9.13 -9.71
N ALA A 128 -6.58 9.18 -8.60
CA ALA A 128 -6.83 10.07 -7.47
C ALA A 128 -6.72 11.54 -7.88
N TYR A 129 -5.69 11.90 -8.66
CA TYR A 129 -5.55 13.26 -9.19
C TYR A 129 -6.75 13.65 -10.05
N CYS A 130 -7.15 12.76 -10.97
CA CYS A 130 -8.27 12.97 -11.89
C CYS A 130 -9.57 13.27 -11.15
N ILE A 131 -9.95 12.43 -10.19
CA ILE A 131 -11.23 12.58 -9.50
C ILE A 131 -11.23 13.75 -8.51
N GLU A 132 -10.15 13.96 -7.76
CA GLU A 132 -10.08 15.07 -6.81
C GLU A 132 -10.08 16.42 -7.52
N ARG A 133 -9.43 16.52 -8.69
CA ARG A 133 -9.51 17.68 -9.56
C ARG A 133 -10.92 17.90 -10.12
N ALA A 134 -11.60 16.84 -10.55
CA ALA A 134 -12.95 16.93 -11.08
C ALA A 134 -13.95 17.39 -10.02
N MET A 135 -13.81 16.90 -8.78
CA MET A 135 -14.64 17.33 -7.65
C MET A 135 -14.44 18.80 -7.32
N ASP A 136 -13.21 19.31 -7.33
CA ASP A 136 -12.94 20.74 -7.12
C ASP A 136 -13.54 21.61 -8.23
N ILE A 137 -13.42 21.20 -9.50
CA ILE A 137 -14.01 21.92 -10.64
C ILE A 137 -15.54 21.91 -10.55
N LEU A 138 -16.14 20.75 -10.26
CA LEU A 138 -17.58 20.63 -10.06
C LEU A 138 -18.08 21.51 -8.91
N ALA A 139 -17.36 21.57 -7.79
CA ALA A 139 -17.70 22.45 -6.68
C ALA A 139 -17.72 23.92 -7.10
N GLN A 140 -16.74 24.35 -7.91
CA GLN A 140 -16.69 25.70 -8.45
C GLN A 140 -17.89 26.00 -9.37
N GLU A 141 -18.23 25.08 -10.28
CA GLU A 141 -19.38 25.25 -11.19
C GLU A 141 -20.72 25.30 -10.45
N LEU A 142 -20.86 24.54 -9.36
CA LEU A 142 -22.07 24.51 -8.54
C LEU A 142 -22.12 25.65 -7.50
N GLY A 143 -21.04 26.41 -7.32
CA GLY A 143 -20.92 27.40 -6.24
C GLY A 143 -20.98 26.77 -4.84
N MET A 144 -20.49 25.54 -4.70
CA MET A 144 -20.46 24.78 -3.45
C MET A 144 -19.07 24.80 -2.81
N ASP A 145 -19.00 24.63 -1.49
CA ASP A 145 -17.73 24.38 -0.82
C ASP A 145 -17.21 22.98 -1.22
N PRO A 146 -15.94 22.84 -1.63
CA PRO A 146 -15.42 21.58 -2.15
C PRO A 146 -15.26 20.48 -1.08
N ALA A 147 -15.16 20.81 0.22
CA ALA A 147 -15.19 19.80 1.26
C ALA A 147 -16.63 19.29 1.48
N GLU A 148 -17.60 20.19 1.51
CA GLU A 148 -19.02 19.83 1.66
C GLU A 148 -19.53 19.00 0.47
N LEU A 149 -19.10 19.31 -0.75
CA LEU A 149 -19.43 18.50 -1.93
C LEU A 149 -18.89 17.06 -1.79
N ARG A 150 -17.67 16.89 -1.26
CA ARG A 150 -17.10 15.56 -1.01
C ARG A 150 -17.89 14.80 0.04
N ILE A 151 -18.15 15.43 1.18
CA ILE A 151 -18.95 14.85 2.28
C ILE A 151 -20.31 14.38 1.79
N LYS A 152 -20.99 15.18 0.95
CA LYS A 152 -22.29 14.82 0.38
C LYS A 152 -22.26 13.55 -0.47
N ASN A 153 -21.11 13.22 -1.06
CA ASN A 153 -20.99 12.15 -2.05
C ASN A 153 -20.15 10.96 -1.59
N PHE A 154 -19.59 10.99 -0.38
CA PHE A 154 -18.82 9.85 0.12
C PHE A 154 -19.63 8.56 0.14
N VAL A 155 -18.95 7.45 -0.09
CA VAL A 155 -19.45 6.12 0.28
C VAL A 155 -19.65 6.09 1.80
N GLY A 156 -20.85 5.73 2.24
CA GLY A 156 -21.22 5.55 3.64
C GLY A 156 -20.50 4.36 4.27
N ARG A 157 -20.19 4.45 5.56
CA ARG A 157 -19.46 3.40 6.29
C ARG A 157 -20.18 2.05 6.25
N GLU A 158 -21.51 2.09 6.30
CA GLU A 158 -22.40 0.92 6.24
C GLU A 158 -22.49 0.28 4.85
N GLN A 159 -21.95 0.93 3.81
CA GLN A 159 -21.95 0.40 2.44
C GLN A 159 -20.76 -0.51 2.15
N PHE A 160 -19.79 -0.64 3.07
CA PHE A 160 -18.64 -1.53 2.90
C PHE A 160 -18.96 -2.99 3.28
N PRO A 161 -18.48 -3.99 2.52
CA PRO A 161 -17.68 -3.88 1.30
C PRO A 161 -18.43 -3.23 0.13
N TYR A 162 -17.82 -2.24 -0.51
CA TYR A 162 -18.50 -1.37 -1.48
C TYR A 162 -18.08 -1.70 -2.92
N GLN A 163 -19.03 -2.15 -3.73
CA GLN A 163 -18.82 -2.37 -5.16
C GLN A 163 -18.88 -1.05 -5.92
N SER A 164 -17.71 -0.54 -6.32
CA SER A 164 -17.60 0.65 -7.17
C SER A 164 -18.13 0.39 -8.57
N ALA A 165 -18.56 1.46 -9.24
CA ALA A 165 -19.13 1.42 -10.60
C ALA A 165 -18.17 0.90 -11.68
N LEU A 166 -16.86 0.83 -11.39
CA LEU A 166 -15.82 0.35 -12.31
C LEU A 166 -15.21 -1.00 -11.89
N GLY A 167 -15.84 -1.71 -10.95
CA GLY A 167 -15.59 -3.13 -10.71
C GLY A 167 -14.76 -3.48 -9.47
N TRP A 168 -14.15 -2.51 -8.79
CA TRP A 168 -13.45 -2.77 -7.52
C TRP A 168 -14.42 -2.84 -6.33
N GLU A 169 -14.23 -3.84 -5.47
CA GLU A 169 -14.93 -3.97 -4.18
C GLU A 169 -14.03 -3.46 -3.07
N TYR A 170 -14.34 -2.30 -2.50
CA TYR A 170 -13.55 -1.68 -1.43
C TYR A 170 -13.80 -2.42 -0.12
N ASP A 171 -12.74 -2.69 0.65
CA ASP A 171 -12.80 -3.55 1.84
C ASP A 171 -13.46 -2.88 3.05
N SER A 172 -13.09 -1.64 3.38
CA SER A 172 -13.64 -0.87 4.50
C SER A 172 -13.37 0.63 4.39
N GLY A 173 -14.15 1.47 5.09
CA GLY A 173 -13.90 2.91 5.14
C GLY A 173 -14.81 3.68 6.11
N ASP A 174 -14.29 4.73 6.74
CA ASP A 174 -15.06 5.70 7.55
C ASP A 174 -14.69 7.13 7.15
N TYR A 175 -15.10 7.49 5.93
CA TYR A 175 -14.62 8.68 5.25
C TYR A 175 -15.08 9.98 5.90
N HIS A 176 -16.33 10.01 6.35
CA HIS A 176 -16.92 11.14 7.03
C HIS A 176 -16.14 11.50 8.30
N THR A 177 -15.77 10.49 9.10
CA THR A 177 -15.01 10.69 10.35
C THR A 177 -13.62 11.24 10.06
N ALA A 178 -12.90 10.68 9.09
CA ALA A 178 -11.57 11.14 8.72
C ALA A 178 -11.59 12.58 8.16
N MET A 179 -12.53 12.88 7.25
CA MET A 179 -12.66 14.21 6.67
C MET A 179 -12.96 15.25 7.74
N LYS A 180 -13.90 14.96 8.66
CA LYS A 180 -14.21 15.84 9.79
C LYS A 180 -12.99 16.09 10.67
N LYS A 181 -12.23 15.04 11.01
CA LYS A 181 -11.02 15.16 11.84
C LYS A 181 -9.96 16.04 11.16
N ALA A 182 -9.76 15.90 9.86
CA ALA A 182 -8.85 16.75 9.10
C ALA A 182 -9.30 18.21 9.06
N MET A 183 -10.58 18.46 8.77
CA MET A 183 -11.18 19.80 8.77
C MET A 183 -11.08 20.48 10.14
N ASP A 184 -11.37 19.76 11.22
CA ASP A 184 -11.26 20.24 12.59
C ASP A 184 -9.81 20.60 12.93
N ALA A 185 -8.84 19.73 12.59
CA ALA A 185 -7.42 19.91 12.91
C ALA A 185 -6.80 21.16 12.25
N VAL A 186 -7.27 21.52 11.04
CA VAL A 186 -6.81 22.72 10.33
C VAL A 186 -7.67 23.95 10.60
N GLY A 187 -8.85 23.79 11.22
CA GLY A 187 -9.83 24.86 11.39
C GLY A 187 -10.43 25.31 10.06
N TYR A 188 -10.85 24.37 9.22
CA TYR A 188 -11.22 24.58 7.82
C TYR A 188 -12.16 25.77 7.57
N HIS A 189 -13.26 25.89 8.32
CA HIS A 189 -14.20 27.01 8.12
C HIS A 189 -13.59 28.38 8.45
N LYS A 190 -12.66 28.44 9.42
CA LYS A 190 -11.91 29.66 9.72
C LYS A 190 -10.94 29.99 8.58
N LEU A 191 -10.28 28.98 8.01
CA LEU A 191 -9.43 29.15 6.83
C LEU A 191 -10.22 29.66 5.62
N ARG A 192 -11.46 29.17 5.41
CA ARG A 192 -12.35 29.69 4.35
C ARG A 192 -12.73 31.15 4.57
N ALA A 193 -13.04 31.55 5.81
CA ALA A 193 -13.31 32.94 6.14
C ALA A 193 -12.06 33.83 5.94
N GLU A 194 -10.89 33.35 6.35
CA GLU A 194 -9.60 34.01 6.12
C GLU A 194 -9.31 34.18 4.62
N GLN A 195 -9.48 33.12 3.84
CA GLN A 195 -9.33 33.13 2.38
C GLN A 195 -10.22 34.19 1.74
N LYS A 196 -11.50 34.26 2.15
CA LYS A 196 -12.45 35.27 1.66
C LYS A 196 -11.97 36.69 1.98
N ALA A 197 -11.55 36.96 3.21
CA ALA A 197 -11.03 38.26 3.60
C ALA A 197 -9.78 38.64 2.78
N LYS A 198 -8.89 37.68 2.50
CA LYS A 198 -7.70 37.89 1.67
C LYS A 198 -8.03 38.16 0.20
N GLN A 199 -9.06 37.49 -0.35
CA GLN A 199 -9.59 37.80 -1.69
C GLN A 199 -10.18 39.21 -1.75
N GLU A 200 -10.87 39.67 -0.71
CA GLU A 200 -11.40 41.04 -0.64
C GLU A 200 -10.27 42.07 -0.53
N ALA A 201 -9.25 41.82 0.29
CA ALA A 201 -8.05 42.66 0.39
C ALA A 201 -7.29 42.74 -0.93
N PHE A 202 -7.16 41.63 -1.65
CA PHE A 202 -6.56 41.59 -2.99
C PHE A 202 -7.33 42.48 -3.98
N LYS A 203 -8.67 42.41 -3.98
CA LYS A 203 -9.52 43.29 -4.81
C LYS A 203 -9.41 44.77 -4.44
N ARG A 204 -9.13 45.09 -3.17
CA ARG A 204 -8.86 46.47 -2.71
C ARG A 204 -7.44 46.95 -2.99
N GLY A 205 -6.55 46.09 -3.51
CA GLY A 205 -5.15 46.43 -3.75
C GLY A 205 -4.28 46.48 -2.49
N GLU A 206 -4.75 45.90 -1.38
CA GLU A 206 -4.03 45.88 -0.10
C GLU A 206 -2.99 44.76 -0.01
N THR A 207 -3.08 43.77 -0.90
CA THR A 207 -2.13 42.65 -0.98
C THR A 207 -2.00 42.12 -2.40
N ARG A 208 -0.86 41.49 -2.68
CA ARG A 208 -0.60 40.72 -3.91
C ARG A 208 -0.60 39.20 -3.66
N ASP A 209 -0.78 38.78 -2.41
CA ASP A 209 -0.83 37.37 -2.07
C ASP A 209 -2.25 36.83 -2.17
N LEU A 210 -2.41 35.65 -2.80
CA LEU A 210 -3.62 34.85 -2.74
C LEU A 210 -3.43 33.64 -1.84
N MET A 211 -4.50 33.23 -1.16
CA MET A 211 -4.52 32.02 -0.33
C MET A 211 -5.28 30.90 -1.05
N GLY A 212 -4.65 29.74 -1.16
CA GLY A 212 -5.25 28.50 -1.65
C GLY A 212 -5.49 27.52 -0.50
N ILE A 213 -6.61 26.80 -0.56
CA ILE A 213 -6.91 25.67 0.33
C ILE A 213 -7.17 24.47 -0.57
N GLY A 214 -6.18 23.58 -0.67
CA GLY A 214 -6.29 22.32 -1.38
C GLY A 214 -6.89 21.25 -0.46
N VAL A 215 -7.83 20.47 -0.99
CA VAL A 215 -8.45 19.34 -0.33
C VAL A 215 -8.26 18.11 -1.21
N SER A 216 -7.77 17.02 -0.64
CA SER A 216 -7.75 15.72 -1.30
C SER A 216 -8.27 14.69 -0.32
N PHE A 217 -9.38 14.04 -0.68
CA PHE A 217 -9.87 12.86 0.00
C PHE A 217 -9.75 11.69 -0.98
N PHE A 218 -8.94 10.69 -0.67
CA PHE A 218 -8.61 9.62 -1.61
C PHE A 218 -8.85 8.24 -1.01
N THR A 219 -9.18 7.30 -1.89
CA THR A 219 -9.16 5.86 -1.63
C THR A 219 -8.09 5.26 -2.52
N GLU A 220 -7.13 4.57 -1.90
CA GLU A 220 -6.08 3.82 -2.57
C GLU A 220 -6.55 2.39 -2.89
N ILE A 221 -5.77 1.66 -3.69
CA ILE A 221 -5.92 0.23 -3.93
C ILE A 221 -4.55 -0.41 -4.01
N VAL A 222 -4.19 -1.12 -2.95
CA VAL A 222 -2.85 -1.67 -2.77
C VAL A 222 -2.91 -3.14 -2.37
N GLY A 223 -1.81 -3.85 -2.52
CA GLY A 223 -1.81 -5.31 -2.31
C GLY A 223 -2.09 -6.11 -3.57
N ALA A 224 -1.73 -5.58 -4.75
CA ALA A 224 -1.85 -6.25 -6.05
C ALA A 224 -1.50 -7.74 -5.97
N GLY A 225 -2.48 -8.56 -6.37
CA GLY A 225 -2.96 -9.59 -5.46
C GLY A 225 -3.76 -10.72 -6.12
N PRO A 226 -5.11 -10.79 -6.03
CA PRO A 226 -5.86 -12.03 -6.25
C PRO A 226 -5.52 -12.76 -7.56
N SER A 227 -5.16 -14.04 -7.46
CA SER A 227 -4.71 -14.86 -8.59
C SER A 227 -5.68 -14.90 -9.78
N ARG A 228 -6.99 -14.67 -9.55
CA ARG A 228 -8.02 -14.61 -10.60
C ARG A 228 -7.69 -13.60 -11.71
N ASN A 229 -7.11 -12.46 -11.37
CA ASN A 229 -6.93 -11.35 -12.30
C ASN A 229 -5.60 -10.57 -12.15
N CYS A 230 -4.73 -10.94 -11.20
CA CYS A 230 -3.45 -10.29 -11.01
C CYS A 230 -2.30 -11.29 -11.20
N ASP A 231 -1.50 -11.08 -12.23
CA ASP A 231 -0.29 -11.85 -12.50
C ASP A 231 0.80 -10.96 -13.11
N ILE A 232 2.06 -11.26 -12.82
CA ILE A 232 3.21 -10.67 -13.53
C ILE A 232 3.73 -11.74 -14.48
N LEU A 233 3.54 -11.51 -15.78
CA LEU A 233 3.97 -12.42 -16.85
C LEU A 233 3.52 -13.88 -16.61
N GLY A 234 2.29 -14.08 -16.15
CA GLY A 234 1.69 -15.39 -15.90
C GLY A 234 1.90 -15.95 -14.48
N ILE A 235 2.69 -15.29 -13.63
CA ILE A 235 2.85 -15.70 -12.22
C ILE A 235 1.85 -14.91 -11.36
N ALA A 236 0.93 -15.62 -10.73
CA ALA A 236 -0.06 -15.03 -9.82
C ALA A 236 0.60 -14.17 -8.73
N MET A 237 -0.02 -13.03 -8.39
CA MET A 237 0.57 -12.04 -7.49
C MET A 237 0.43 -12.34 -6.00
N PHE A 238 0.72 -13.59 -5.60
CA PHE A 238 0.90 -13.95 -4.20
C PHE A 238 2.19 -13.35 -3.61
N ASP A 239 2.38 -13.48 -2.31
CA ASP A 239 3.72 -13.40 -1.72
C ASP A 239 3.87 -14.43 -0.60
N SER A 240 5.02 -14.48 0.07
CA SER A 240 5.34 -15.60 0.94
C SER A 240 6.18 -15.24 2.15
N ALA A 241 6.13 -16.13 3.15
CA ALA A 241 6.97 -16.10 4.33
C ALA A 241 7.36 -17.53 4.74
N GLU A 242 8.63 -17.73 5.08
CA GLU A 242 9.16 -18.89 5.78
C GLU A 242 9.66 -18.43 7.15
N ILE A 243 9.27 -19.14 8.21
CA ILE A 243 9.68 -18.85 9.58
C ILE A 243 10.20 -20.14 10.19
N ARG A 244 11.42 -20.11 10.74
CA ARG A 244 12.05 -21.24 11.45
C ARG A 244 12.51 -20.79 12.83
N ILE A 245 12.01 -21.48 13.87
CA ILE A 245 12.46 -21.28 15.25
C ILE A 245 13.58 -22.26 15.58
N HIS A 246 14.70 -21.73 16.03
CA HIS A 246 15.84 -22.51 16.51
C HIS A 246 15.57 -23.13 17.89
N PRO A 247 16.31 -24.17 18.30
CA PRO A 247 16.06 -24.86 19.57
C PRO A 247 16.07 -23.95 20.81
N THR A 248 16.82 -22.83 20.77
CA THR A 248 16.92 -21.86 21.87
C THR A 248 15.87 -20.75 21.84
N GLY A 249 14.98 -20.74 20.84
CA GLY A 249 13.91 -19.74 20.69
C GLY A 249 14.23 -18.57 19.75
N ALA A 250 15.47 -18.41 19.30
CA ALA A 250 15.81 -17.44 18.25
C ALA A 250 15.17 -17.85 16.91
N VAL A 251 14.90 -16.89 16.03
CA VAL A 251 14.14 -17.10 14.79
C VAL A 251 14.90 -16.56 13.59
N ILE A 252 14.86 -17.30 12.49
CA ILE A 252 15.15 -16.79 11.14
C ILE A 252 13.85 -16.82 10.34
N ALA A 253 13.51 -15.70 9.72
CA ALA A 253 12.39 -15.59 8.81
C ALA A 253 12.78 -14.92 7.50
N ARG A 254 12.20 -15.39 6.40
CA ARG A 254 12.45 -14.88 5.06
C ARG A 254 11.16 -14.66 4.31
N MET A 255 11.13 -13.60 3.52
CA MET A 255 9.95 -13.24 2.73
C MET A 255 10.31 -13.06 1.26
N GLY A 256 9.31 -13.27 0.40
CA GLY A 256 9.43 -13.08 -1.05
C GLY A 256 9.39 -11.61 -1.50
N THR A 257 9.23 -10.69 -0.55
CA THR A 257 9.38 -9.24 -0.74
C THR A 257 10.85 -8.82 -0.75
N LYS A 258 11.11 -7.53 -1.02
CA LYS A 258 12.45 -6.95 -0.88
C LYS A 258 12.42 -5.49 -0.49
N SER A 259 12.86 -5.16 0.72
CA SER A 259 12.95 -3.77 1.17
C SER A 259 13.93 -2.94 0.34
N GLN A 260 13.60 -1.66 0.17
CA GLN A 260 14.47 -0.60 -0.31
C GLN A 260 14.48 0.61 0.65
N GLY A 261 14.14 0.38 1.93
CA GLY A 261 14.13 1.40 2.99
C GLY A 261 12.82 1.50 3.78
N GLN A 262 11.83 0.63 3.53
CA GLN A 262 10.52 0.66 4.19
C GLN A 262 10.53 0.00 5.60
N GLY A 263 11.68 -0.47 6.09
CA GLY A 263 11.79 -1.06 7.43
C GLY A 263 11.25 -2.48 7.58
N HIS A 264 11.25 -3.28 6.50
CA HIS A 264 10.73 -4.65 6.50
C HIS A 264 11.37 -5.55 7.55
N GLU A 265 12.69 -5.43 7.69
CA GLU A 265 13.48 -6.19 8.68
C GLU A 265 12.99 -5.95 10.11
N THR A 266 12.34 -4.80 10.37
CA THR A 266 11.71 -4.48 11.65
C THR A 266 10.24 -4.90 11.70
N ILE A 267 9.42 -4.48 10.73
CA ILE A 267 7.95 -4.66 10.83
C ILE A 267 7.54 -6.13 10.74
N TYR A 268 8.26 -6.96 9.98
CA TYR A 268 7.95 -8.38 9.90
C TYR A 268 8.32 -9.11 11.20
N ALA A 269 9.45 -8.75 11.83
CA ALA A 269 9.79 -9.24 13.16
C ALA A 269 8.72 -8.87 14.19
N GLN A 270 8.14 -7.66 14.11
CA GLN A 270 7.05 -7.23 15.00
C GLN A 270 5.77 -8.08 14.82
N ILE A 271 5.39 -8.41 13.58
CA ILE A 271 4.25 -9.31 13.32
C ILE A 271 4.51 -10.69 13.95
N ILE A 272 5.68 -11.27 13.70
CA ILE A 272 6.05 -12.58 14.25
C ILE A 272 6.10 -12.55 15.78
N ALA A 273 6.66 -11.48 16.35
CA ALA A 273 6.77 -11.28 17.79
C ALA A 273 5.41 -11.29 18.48
N THR A 274 4.41 -10.58 17.92
CA THR A 274 3.04 -10.59 18.48
C THR A 274 2.35 -11.94 18.31
N GLU A 275 2.50 -12.60 17.16
CA GLU A 275 1.83 -13.88 16.91
C GLU A 275 2.40 -15.00 17.80
N LEU A 276 3.72 -15.03 18.01
CA LEU A 276 4.43 -16.11 18.72
C LEU A 276 4.86 -15.77 20.15
N GLY A 277 4.77 -14.50 20.56
CA GLY A 277 5.24 -14.05 21.87
C GLY A 277 6.74 -14.18 22.07
N LEU A 278 7.52 -14.01 21.00
CA LEU A 278 8.98 -13.94 21.04
C LEU A 278 9.40 -12.47 20.89
N PRO A 279 10.46 -12.01 21.58
CA PRO A 279 10.97 -10.65 21.36
C PRO A 279 11.37 -10.44 19.91
N ALA A 280 11.04 -9.29 19.33
CA ALA A 280 11.42 -8.97 17.95
C ALA A 280 12.94 -8.97 17.74
N ASP A 281 13.72 -8.63 18.77
CA ASP A 281 15.20 -8.65 18.73
C ASP A 281 15.78 -10.07 18.58
N ASP A 282 15.00 -11.11 18.91
CA ASP A 282 15.39 -12.52 18.73
C ASP A 282 15.04 -13.04 17.32
N ILE A 283 14.51 -12.19 16.44
CA ILE A 283 13.98 -12.56 15.12
C ILE A 283 14.79 -11.87 14.02
N MET A 284 15.59 -12.66 13.32
CA MET A 284 16.30 -12.22 12.12
C MET A 284 15.38 -12.28 10.90
N ILE A 285 15.37 -11.21 10.11
CA ILE A 285 14.59 -11.10 8.88
C ILE A 285 15.54 -10.98 7.69
N GLU A 286 15.33 -11.77 6.63
CA GLU A 286 16.09 -11.67 5.39
C GLU A 286 15.18 -11.62 4.15
N GLU A 287 15.62 -10.91 3.12
CA GLU A 287 14.92 -10.74 1.85
C GLU A 287 15.91 -10.64 0.67
N GLY A 288 15.49 -11.09 -0.51
CA GLY A 288 16.14 -10.75 -1.79
C GLY A 288 17.32 -11.62 -2.25
N ASN A 289 17.72 -12.64 -1.49
CA ASN A 289 18.53 -13.73 -2.03
C ASN A 289 17.59 -14.85 -2.52
N THR A 290 17.55 -15.07 -3.83
CA THR A 290 16.65 -16.03 -4.47
C THR A 290 16.99 -17.49 -4.16
N ASP A 291 18.18 -17.78 -3.63
CA ASP A 291 18.55 -19.14 -3.21
C ASP A 291 17.96 -19.51 -1.84
N THR A 292 17.64 -18.51 -1.00
CA THR A 292 17.26 -18.72 0.40
C THR A 292 15.86 -18.22 0.73
N ALA A 293 15.42 -17.10 0.16
CA ALA A 293 14.10 -16.56 0.40
C ALA A 293 13.03 -17.37 -0.35
N PRO A 294 11.84 -17.59 0.23
CA PRO A 294 10.74 -18.20 -0.50
C PRO A 294 10.34 -17.31 -1.68
N TYR A 295 9.78 -17.92 -2.73
CA TYR A 295 9.42 -17.16 -3.94
C TYR A 295 8.34 -16.13 -3.61
N GLY A 296 8.51 -14.91 -4.09
CA GLY A 296 7.47 -13.88 -4.04
C GLY A 296 7.61 -12.93 -5.22
N LEU A 297 6.75 -11.92 -5.23
CA LEU A 297 6.65 -10.97 -6.34
C LEU A 297 7.35 -9.66 -6.03
N GLY A 298 7.99 -9.53 -4.86
CA GLY A 298 8.76 -8.35 -4.49
C GLY A 298 7.89 -7.20 -3.96
N THR A 299 8.53 -6.03 -3.87
CA THR A 299 7.98 -4.85 -3.18
C THR A 299 7.76 -3.68 -4.14
N TYR A 300 6.50 -3.42 -4.44
CA TYR A 300 5.94 -2.30 -5.19
C TYR A 300 4.44 -2.22 -4.90
N GLY A 301 3.73 -1.19 -5.41
CA GLY A 301 2.27 -1.06 -5.24
C GLY A 301 1.77 -1.23 -3.80
N SER A 302 2.60 -0.79 -2.84
CA SER A 302 2.42 -0.93 -1.38
C SER A 302 1.96 -2.33 -0.93
N ARG A 303 2.39 -3.38 -1.65
CA ARG A 303 1.84 -4.74 -1.48
C ARG A 303 2.45 -5.56 -0.35
N SER A 304 3.59 -5.12 0.19
CA SER A 304 4.38 -5.91 1.13
C SER A 304 3.65 -6.25 2.44
N THR A 305 2.89 -5.32 3.01
CA THR A 305 2.04 -5.62 4.18
C THR A 305 0.82 -6.46 3.81
N PRO A 306 0.00 -6.09 2.78
CA PRO A 306 -1.16 -6.90 2.39
C PRO A 306 -0.86 -8.36 2.04
N THR A 307 0.30 -8.64 1.43
CA THR A 307 0.67 -9.99 0.95
C THR A 307 1.64 -10.68 1.91
N ALA A 308 2.92 -10.31 1.90
CA ALA A 308 3.92 -10.96 2.76
C ALA A 308 3.68 -10.73 4.25
N GLY A 309 3.07 -9.60 4.66
CA GLY A 309 2.65 -9.39 6.05
C GLY A 309 1.56 -10.37 6.47
N ALA A 310 0.57 -10.62 5.60
CA ALA A 310 -0.42 -11.66 5.81
C ALA A 310 0.20 -13.07 5.79
N ALA A 311 1.09 -13.36 4.84
CA ALA A 311 1.82 -14.63 4.78
C ALA A 311 2.63 -14.88 6.07
N THR A 312 3.28 -13.84 6.59
CA THR A 312 4.04 -13.86 7.85
C THR A 312 3.13 -14.24 9.02
N ALA A 313 1.99 -13.57 9.18
CA ALA A 313 1.02 -13.90 10.23
C ALA A 313 0.48 -15.33 10.06
N MET A 314 0.17 -15.77 8.84
CA MET A 314 -0.34 -17.11 8.58
C MET A 314 0.70 -18.20 8.83
N ALA A 315 1.97 -17.98 8.49
CA ALA A 315 3.07 -18.88 8.82
C ALA A 315 3.28 -18.95 10.35
N ALA A 316 3.27 -17.80 11.03
CA ALA A 316 3.38 -17.74 12.48
C ALA A 316 2.21 -18.47 13.18
N ARG A 317 0.98 -18.33 12.68
CA ARG A 317 -0.19 -19.05 13.21
C ARG A 317 -0.10 -20.57 13.02
N LYS A 318 0.48 -21.05 11.92
CA LYS A 318 0.79 -22.49 11.75
C LYS A 318 1.78 -22.98 12.81
N ILE A 319 2.82 -22.21 13.08
CA ILE A 319 3.78 -22.51 14.15
C ILE A 319 3.07 -22.52 15.52
N LYS A 320 2.26 -21.51 15.81
CA LYS A 320 1.50 -21.41 17.06
C LYS A 320 0.57 -22.59 17.27
N ALA A 321 -0.10 -23.07 16.22
CA ALA A 321 -0.94 -24.26 16.27
C ALA A 321 -0.10 -25.51 16.61
N LYS A 322 1.04 -25.73 15.94
CA LYS A 322 1.95 -26.83 16.29
C LYS A 322 2.47 -26.72 17.72
N ALA A 323 2.78 -25.50 18.17
CA ALA A 323 3.20 -25.24 19.55
C ALA A 323 2.09 -25.54 20.58
N GLN A 324 0.82 -25.28 20.24
CA GLN A 324 -0.33 -25.66 21.07
C GLN A 324 -0.43 -27.18 21.25
N MET A 325 -0.23 -27.95 20.18
CA MET A 325 -0.20 -29.42 20.24
C MET A 325 0.92 -29.92 21.15
N ILE A 326 2.12 -29.32 21.06
CA ILE A 326 3.25 -29.64 21.93
C ILE A 326 2.96 -29.26 23.38
N ALA A 327 2.35 -28.11 23.62
CA ALA A 327 1.96 -27.67 24.95
C ALA A 327 0.95 -28.62 25.59
N ALA A 328 -0.04 -29.07 24.82
CA ALA A 328 -1.08 -30.00 25.26
C ALA A 328 -0.48 -31.35 25.71
N ASP A 329 0.45 -31.91 24.93
CA ASP A 329 1.18 -33.14 25.29
C ASP A 329 2.01 -32.96 26.56
N LEU A 330 2.81 -31.89 26.65
CA LEU A 330 3.66 -31.63 27.82
C LEU A 330 2.89 -31.32 29.11
N LEU A 331 1.68 -30.77 28.98
CA LEU A 331 0.81 -30.45 30.10
C LEU A 331 -0.24 -31.53 30.36
N GLU A 332 -0.26 -32.62 29.57
CA GLU A 332 -1.21 -33.73 29.70
C GLU A 332 -2.67 -33.25 29.74
N VAL A 333 -3.03 -32.34 28.84
CA VAL A 333 -4.39 -31.78 28.69
C VAL A 333 -4.82 -31.75 27.23
N SER A 334 -6.08 -31.47 26.96
CA SER A 334 -6.55 -31.22 25.60
C SER A 334 -6.08 -29.85 25.09
N GLU A 335 -5.85 -29.69 23.79
CA GLU A 335 -5.56 -28.39 23.17
C GLU A 335 -6.66 -27.35 23.47
N TYR A 336 -7.92 -27.81 23.60
CA TYR A 336 -9.08 -26.98 23.93
C TYR A 336 -9.07 -26.48 25.38
N ASP A 337 -8.29 -27.09 26.26
CA ASP A 337 -8.10 -26.67 27.65
C ASP A 337 -7.00 -25.62 27.80
N LEU A 338 -6.36 -25.22 26.69
CA LEU A 338 -5.33 -24.19 26.67
C LEU A 338 -5.88 -22.82 26.28
N GLU A 339 -5.30 -21.79 26.85
CA GLU A 339 -5.47 -20.39 26.44
C GLU A 339 -4.11 -19.73 26.22
N TRP A 340 -4.04 -18.83 25.22
CA TRP A 340 -2.83 -18.08 24.92
C TRP A 340 -2.76 -16.81 25.75
N ASP A 341 -1.65 -16.60 26.43
CA ASP A 341 -1.36 -15.41 27.22
C ASP A 341 0.01 -14.84 26.85
N VAL A 342 0.02 -13.90 25.91
CA VAL A 342 1.20 -13.17 25.40
C VAL A 342 2.28 -14.05 24.76
N ASP A 343 2.94 -14.91 25.54
CA ASP A 343 4.12 -15.73 25.19
C ASP A 343 3.99 -17.21 25.58
N ARG A 344 2.86 -17.62 26.14
CA ARG A 344 2.67 -18.97 26.69
C ARG A 344 1.27 -19.50 26.48
N PHE A 345 1.17 -20.83 26.47
CA PHE A 345 -0.09 -21.53 26.66
C PHE A 345 -0.27 -21.87 28.13
N ARG A 346 -1.42 -21.48 28.72
CA ARG A 346 -1.83 -21.82 30.09
C ARG A 346 -3.02 -22.77 30.09
N VAL A 347 -3.12 -23.62 31.10
CA VAL A 347 -4.33 -24.42 31.32
C VAL A 347 -5.45 -23.54 31.88
N LYS A 348 -6.62 -23.56 31.24
CA LYS A 348 -7.81 -22.81 31.68
C LYS A 348 -8.18 -23.17 33.11
N GLY A 349 -8.32 -22.15 33.96
CA GLY A 349 -8.63 -22.32 35.39
C GLY A 349 -7.45 -22.75 36.27
N ASN A 350 -6.26 -23.00 35.70
CA ASN A 350 -5.04 -23.26 36.47
C ASN A 350 -3.82 -22.54 35.84
N PRO A 351 -3.67 -21.21 36.07
CA PRO A 351 -2.67 -20.39 35.40
C PRO A 351 -1.22 -20.70 35.78
N GLU A 352 -0.98 -21.52 36.82
CA GLU A 352 0.35 -21.99 37.23
C GLU A 352 0.88 -23.10 36.31
N ARG A 353 -0.01 -23.80 35.59
CA ARG A 353 0.36 -24.82 34.61
C ARG A 353 0.46 -24.18 33.22
N PHE A 354 1.68 -23.94 32.77
CA PHE A 354 1.92 -23.31 31.47
C PHE A 354 3.20 -23.81 30.79
N LYS A 355 3.30 -23.52 29.49
CA LYS A 355 4.52 -23.62 28.69
C LYS A 355 4.70 -22.39 27.81
N THR A 356 5.85 -21.75 27.94
CA THR A 356 6.25 -20.60 27.11
C THR A 356 6.64 -21.04 25.70
N MET A 357 6.56 -20.14 24.72
CA MET A 357 6.99 -20.41 23.34
C MET A 357 8.46 -20.87 23.29
N LYS A 358 9.32 -20.33 24.16
CA LYS A 358 10.73 -20.73 24.25
C LYS A 358 10.91 -22.18 24.74
N GLU A 359 10.15 -22.60 25.75
CA GLU A 359 10.14 -24.01 26.19
C GLU A 359 9.57 -24.93 25.11
N LEU A 360 8.54 -24.49 24.38
CA LEU A 360 7.92 -25.27 23.31
C LEU A 360 8.85 -25.41 22.10
N ALA A 361 9.60 -24.36 21.77
CA ALA A 361 10.66 -24.41 20.77
C ALA A 361 11.70 -25.46 21.13
N TRP A 362 12.19 -25.48 22.37
CA TRP A 362 13.11 -26.52 22.84
C TRP A 362 12.51 -27.92 22.75
N ALA A 363 11.28 -28.10 23.24
CA ALA A 363 10.59 -29.38 23.24
C ALA A 363 10.39 -29.94 21.82
N ALA A 364 10.16 -29.07 20.83
CA ALA A 364 10.04 -29.45 19.43
C ALA A 364 11.31 -30.12 18.86
N TYR A 365 12.48 -29.96 19.50
CA TYR A 365 13.71 -30.65 19.12
C TYR A 365 14.13 -31.74 20.13
N ASN A 366 13.79 -31.57 21.40
CA ASN A 366 14.25 -32.44 22.48
C ASN A 366 13.30 -33.61 22.80
N ARG A 367 11.98 -33.35 22.82
CA ARG A 367 10.95 -34.30 23.23
C ARG A 367 9.70 -34.11 22.38
N VAL A 368 9.81 -34.56 21.13
CA VAL A 368 8.76 -34.39 20.13
C VAL A 368 7.57 -35.30 20.46
N PRO A 369 6.34 -34.76 20.58
CA PRO A 369 5.14 -35.56 20.76
C PRO A 369 4.93 -36.56 19.61
N LYS A 370 4.35 -37.71 19.92
CA LYS A 370 4.09 -38.76 18.92
C LYS A 370 3.18 -38.23 17.82
N GLY A 371 3.57 -38.40 16.56
CA GLY A 371 2.79 -37.98 15.39
C GLY A 371 3.11 -36.57 14.91
N LEU A 372 3.97 -35.83 15.61
CA LEU A 372 4.54 -34.58 15.13
C LEU A 372 5.96 -34.80 14.59
N GLU A 373 6.31 -34.07 13.55
CA GLU A 373 7.71 -34.00 13.10
C GLU A 373 8.53 -33.13 14.06
N PRO A 374 9.84 -33.42 14.26
CA PRO A 374 10.74 -32.54 14.96
C PRO A 374 10.82 -31.13 14.36
N GLY A 375 11.30 -30.18 15.14
CA GLY A 375 11.46 -28.78 14.76
C GLY A 375 10.17 -27.97 14.83
N LEU A 376 10.30 -26.65 14.71
CA LEU A 376 9.17 -25.71 14.83
C LEU A 376 9.33 -24.60 13.79
N GLU A 377 8.67 -24.81 12.64
CA GLU A 377 8.80 -23.96 11.47
C GLU A 377 7.54 -24.08 10.59
N ALA A 378 7.32 -23.08 9.73
CA ALA A 378 6.25 -23.10 8.76
C ALA A 378 6.55 -22.18 7.56
N VAL A 379 5.89 -22.49 6.45
CA VAL A 379 5.86 -21.66 5.25
C VAL A 379 4.41 -21.30 4.91
N ASN A 380 4.20 -20.09 4.41
CA ASN A 380 2.94 -19.68 3.80
C ASN A 380 3.19 -18.96 2.48
N TYR A 381 2.41 -19.31 1.47
CA TYR A 381 2.22 -18.56 0.25
C TYR A 381 0.80 -18.02 0.29
N TYR A 382 0.67 -16.70 0.31
CA TYR A 382 -0.59 -16.01 0.52
C TYR A 382 -1.13 -15.46 -0.79
N ASP A 383 -2.19 -16.08 -1.31
CA ASP A 383 -3.03 -15.51 -2.36
C ASP A 383 -4.10 -14.62 -1.71
N PRO A 384 -4.02 -13.29 -1.85
CA PRO A 384 -4.93 -12.39 -1.16
C PRO A 384 -6.35 -12.52 -1.75
N PRO A 385 -7.41 -12.51 -0.93
CA PRO A 385 -8.79 -12.65 -1.41
C PRO A 385 -9.29 -11.40 -2.16
N ASN A 386 -8.76 -10.23 -1.80
CA ASN A 386 -9.00 -8.93 -2.41
C ASN A 386 -7.76 -8.04 -2.21
N MET A 387 -7.76 -6.85 -2.79
CA MET A 387 -6.85 -5.76 -2.42
C MET A 387 -7.22 -5.19 -1.05
N THR A 388 -6.38 -4.30 -0.52
CA THR A 388 -6.71 -3.44 0.63
C THR A 388 -6.89 -1.99 0.17
N TYR A 389 -7.83 -1.25 0.75
CA TYR A 389 -8.21 0.10 0.29
C TYR A 389 -7.99 1.15 1.38
N PRO A 390 -6.72 1.46 1.73
CA PRO A 390 -6.44 2.55 2.66
C PRO A 390 -6.95 3.87 2.09
N PHE A 391 -7.24 4.82 2.96
CA PHE A 391 -7.78 6.12 2.54
C PHE A 391 -7.15 7.25 3.34
N GLY A 392 -7.31 8.47 2.84
CA GLY A 392 -6.75 9.64 3.52
C GLY A 392 -7.51 10.93 3.26
N ALA A 393 -7.34 11.87 4.19
CA ALA A 393 -7.93 13.21 4.15
C ALA A 393 -6.82 14.25 4.30
N TYR A 394 -6.37 14.80 3.17
CA TYR A 394 -5.27 15.74 3.10
C TYR A 394 -5.78 17.15 2.86
N ILE A 395 -5.27 18.10 3.64
CA ILE A 395 -5.59 19.53 3.49
C ILE A 395 -4.29 20.33 3.47
N CYS A 396 -4.10 21.09 2.39
CA CYS A 396 -2.96 21.96 2.21
C CYS A 396 -3.40 23.42 2.14
N VAL A 397 -2.71 24.29 2.86
CA VAL A 397 -2.87 25.74 2.76
C VAL A 397 -1.62 26.32 2.13
N VAL A 398 -1.81 27.10 1.07
CA VAL A 398 -0.74 27.77 0.35
C VAL A 398 -0.98 29.27 0.28
N ASP A 399 0.11 30.03 0.30
CA ASP A 399 0.12 31.44 -0.06
C ASP A 399 0.88 31.57 -1.39
N VAL A 400 0.30 32.32 -2.33
CA VAL A 400 0.83 32.52 -3.68
C VAL A 400 1.04 34.00 -3.91
N ASP A 401 2.28 34.41 -4.12
CA ASP A 401 2.60 35.73 -4.63
C ASP A 401 2.28 35.75 -6.13
N VAL A 402 1.28 36.53 -6.54
CA VAL A 402 0.83 36.54 -7.96
C VAL A 402 1.77 37.31 -8.88
N ASP A 403 2.67 38.14 -8.34
CA ASP A 403 3.60 38.94 -9.14
C ASP A 403 4.84 38.12 -9.52
N THR A 404 5.23 37.16 -8.67
CA THR A 404 6.37 36.27 -8.91
C THR A 404 5.99 34.83 -9.25
N GLY A 405 4.77 34.40 -8.91
CA GLY A 405 4.33 33.01 -8.97
C GLY A 405 4.89 32.12 -7.86
N VAL A 406 5.68 32.67 -6.92
CA VAL A 406 6.25 31.91 -5.81
C VAL A 406 5.12 31.42 -4.90
N THR A 407 5.04 30.11 -4.74
CA THR A 407 4.04 29.44 -3.89
C THR A 407 4.72 28.91 -2.63
N LYS A 408 4.22 29.31 -1.47
CA LYS A 408 4.67 28.83 -0.17
C LYS A 408 3.62 27.94 0.46
N VAL A 409 3.99 26.71 0.81
CA VAL A 409 3.15 25.85 1.65
C VAL A 409 3.16 26.41 3.07
N ARG A 410 2.01 26.93 3.50
CA ARG A 410 1.81 27.44 4.86
C ARG A 410 1.55 26.31 5.85
N ARG A 411 0.77 25.31 5.43
CA ARG A 411 0.43 24.14 6.24
C ARG A 411 0.08 22.97 5.34
N PHE A 412 0.52 21.77 5.72
CA PHE A 412 0.06 20.52 5.13
C PHE A 412 -0.37 19.61 6.27
N TYR A 413 -1.61 19.12 6.22
CA TYR A 413 -2.12 18.14 7.14
C TYR A 413 -2.46 16.88 6.36
N ALA A 414 -1.89 15.75 6.79
CA ALA A 414 -2.12 14.43 6.23
C ALA A 414 -2.72 13.52 7.30
N LEU A 415 -3.92 13.00 7.05
CA LEU A 415 -4.48 11.88 7.78
C LEU A 415 -4.54 10.71 6.83
N ASP A 416 -3.88 9.61 7.22
CA ASP A 416 -3.96 8.32 6.55
C ASP A 416 -4.58 7.29 7.49
N ASP A 417 -5.50 6.50 6.95
CA ASP A 417 -6.01 5.30 7.58
C ASP A 417 -5.61 4.09 6.73
N CYS A 418 -4.70 3.30 7.28
CA CYS A 418 -4.23 2.04 6.70
C CYS A 418 -4.67 0.82 7.53
N GLY A 419 -5.73 0.98 8.34
CA GLY A 419 -6.21 -0.03 9.26
C GLY A 419 -5.23 -0.24 10.42
N THR A 420 -4.93 -1.51 10.73
CA THR A 420 -4.04 -1.87 11.84
C THR A 420 -2.61 -1.40 11.56
N ARG A 421 -2.09 -0.56 12.46
CA ARG A 421 -0.76 0.03 12.34
C ARG A 421 0.29 -0.86 13.00
N ILE A 422 1.14 -1.50 12.21
CA ILE A 422 2.24 -2.35 12.73
C ILE A 422 3.26 -1.51 13.49
N ASN A 423 3.73 -0.43 12.87
CA ASN A 423 4.72 0.46 13.46
C ASN A 423 4.42 1.92 13.13
N PRO A 424 3.83 2.67 14.08
CA PRO A 424 3.55 4.10 13.91
C PRO A 424 4.72 4.97 13.44
N MET A 425 5.94 4.68 13.90
CA MET A 425 7.14 5.47 13.57
C MET A 425 7.65 5.21 12.15
N ILE A 426 7.41 4.03 11.59
CA ILE A 426 7.78 3.70 10.21
C ILE A 426 6.73 4.23 9.21
N ILE A 427 5.49 4.39 9.67
CA ILE A 427 4.41 4.99 8.88
C ILE A 427 4.63 6.50 8.73
N GLU A 428 5.03 7.19 9.81
CA GLU A 428 5.45 8.60 9.82
C GLU A 428 6.79 8.80 9.09
#